data_AF-A0A952NI45-F1
#
_entry.id   AF-A0A952NI45-F1
#
_cell.length_a   1.000
_cell.length_b   1.000
_cell.length_c   1.000
_cell.angle_alpha   90.00
_cell.angle_beta   90.00
_cell.angle_gamma   90.00
#
_symmetry.space_group_name_H-M   'P 1'
#
loop_
_entity.id
_entity.type
_entity.pdbx_description
1 polymer ?
#
loop_
_entity_poly.entity_id
_entity_poly.type
_entity_poly.pdbx_seq_one_letter_code
_entity_poly.pdbx_strand_id
1 'polypeptide(L)'
;MMSFGAWAQSPLEGEWTNVDGTKTVRFNEFNGKLTLALRAYYSDGSPSDYFFEFKLPKAGVKADEVVKGRMRSVDGYYGCLFDEPAEIMLTAKGQLKVHHTLLTFHTRTTSVRDRDREGWGYQRRVDWTDWGWVETVHSFPIERWRVTNVECVIDQRNWVTHVLER
;
A
#
# COMPACT_ATOMS: atom_id res chain seq x y z
N MET A 1 33.33 7.24 -29.08
CA MET A 1 32.64 6.52 -27.99
C MET A 1 32.12 7.58 -27.03
N MET A 2 30.83 7.93 -27.11
CA MET A 2 30.26 8.95 -26.22
C MET A 2 30.03 8.31 -24.85
N SER A 3 30.77 8.78 -23.85
CA SER A 3 30.52 8.46 -22.44
C SER A 3 29.25 9.21 -22.02
N PHE A 4 28.15 8.47 -21.83
CA PHE A 4 26.97 9.01 -21.17
C PHE A 4 27.21 8.97 -19.65
N GLY A 5 27.95 9.95 -19.16
CA GLY A 5 27.99 10.26 -17.73
C GLY A 5 26.73 11.00 -17.34
N ALA A 6 25.64 10.28 -17.07
CA ALA A 6 24.49 10.85 -16.37
C ALA A 6 24.83 10.91 -14.87
N TRP A 7 25.45 12.00 -14.44
CA TRP A 7 25.66 12.30 -13.03
C TRP A 7 24.89 13.55 -12.65
N ALA A 8 23.71 13.32 -12.10
CA ALA A 8 23.06 14.21 -11.15
C ALA A 8 22.28 13.30 -10.20
N GLN A 9 23.00 12.60 -9.33
CA GLN A 9 22.42 11.82 -8.24
C GLN A 9 21.76 12.86 -7.31
N SER A 10 20.43 13.03 -7.39
CA SER A 10 19.73 13.98 -6.50
C SER A 10 20.19 13.76 -5.06
N PRO A 11 20.35 14.84 -4.25
CA PRO A 11 20.71 14.69 -2.84
C PRO A 11 19.71 13.83 -2.05
N LEU A 12 18.54 13.54 -2.64
CA LEU A 12 17.51 12.69 -2.08
C LEU A 12 17.62 11.21 -2.51
N GLU A 13 18.34 10.91 -3.59
CA GLU A 13 18.50 9.55 -4.10
C GLU A 13 19.46 8.74 -3.23
N GLY A 14 19.07 7.49 -2.91
CA GLY A 14 19.88 6.58 -2.11
C GLY A 14 19.07 5.86 -1.04
N GLU A 15 19.79 5.20 -0.13
CA GLU A 15 19.23 4.52 1.03
C GLU A 15 19.05 5.51 2.18
N TRP A 16 17.93 5.36 2.87
CA TRP A 16 17.52 6.17 4.00
C TRP A 16 16.96 5.25 5.06
N THR A 17 17.33 5.46 6.31
CA THR A 17 16.89 4.63 7.44
C THR A 17 16.03 5.47 8.35
N ASN A 18 14.95 4.89 8.88
CA ASN A 18 14.19 5.50 9.96
C ASN A 18 15.15 5.89 11.12
N VAL A 19 14.92 7.03 11.77
CA VAL A 19 15.65 7.48 12.97
C VAL A 19 15.74 6.39 14.06
N ASP A 20 14.74 5.51 14.18
CA ASP A 20 14.77 4.38 15.12
C ASP A 20 15.58 3.15 14.63
N GLY A 21 16.14 3.19 13.43
CA GLY A 21 16.94 2.12 12.82
C GLY A 21 16.16 0.91 12.31
N THR A 22 14.83 0.88 12.45
CA THR A 22 14.03 -0.35 12.22
C THR A 22 13.77 -0.66 10.75
N LYS A 23 13.86 0.35 9.88
CA LYS A 23 13.53 0.22 8.46
C LYS A 23 14.46 1.06 7.60
N THR A 24 14.99 0.44 6.55
CA THR A 24 15.70 1.11 5.47
C THR A 24 14.81 1.14 4.23
N VAL A 25 14.78 2.29 3.57
CA VAL A 25 13.99 2.56 2.38
C VAL A 25 14.92 3.15 1.32
N ARG A 26 14.66 2.87 0.04
CA ARG A 26 15.50 3.36 -1.05
C ARG A 26 14.71 4.27 -1.98
N PHE A 27 15.14 5.51 -2.07
CA PHE A 27 14.65 6.45 -3.07
C PHE A 27 15.47 6.32 -4.34
N ASN A 28 14.80 6.21 -5.47
CA ASN A 28 15.44 6.15 -6.79
C ASN A 28 14.95 7.31 -7.63
N GLU A 29 15.88 8.00 -8.30
CA GLU A 29 15.53 9.03 -9.25
C GLU A 29 15.35 8.41 -10.65
N PHE A 30 14.22 8.74 -11.29
CA PHE A 30 13.98 8.37 -12.68
C PHE A 30 13.27 9.52 -13.39
N ASN A 31 13.91 10.05 -14.44
CA ASN A 31 13.34 11.09 -15.30
C ASN A 31 12.84 12.34 -14.53
N GLY A 32 13.66 12.85 -13.59
CA GLY A 32 13.32 14.01 -12.77
C GLY A 32 12.20 13.76 -11.75
N LYS A 33 11.92 12.49 -11.44
CA LYS A 33 11.00 12.08 -10.38
C LYS A 33 11.74 11.23 -9.37
N LEU A 34 11.51 11.50 -8.10
CA LEU A 34 11.97 10.65 -7.01
C LEU A 34 10.86 9.66 -6.66
N THR A 35 11.19 8.38 -6.63
CA THR A 35 10.21 7.31 -6.36
C THR A 35 10.65 6.42 -5.21
N LEU A 36 9.67 5.89 -4.49
CA LEU A 36 9.86 4.92 -3.41
C LEU A 36 8.65 3.97 -3.37
N ALA A 37 8.89 2.69 -3.09
CA ALA A 37 7.85 1.71 -2.83
C ALA A 37 8.03 1.10 -1.45
N LEU A 38 6.93 0.93 -0.71
CA LEU A 38 6.91 0.37 0.63
C LEU A 38 5.75 -0.60 0.79
N ARG A 39 5.93 -1.58 1.69
CA ARG A 39 4.87 -2.51 2.09
C ARG A 39 4.66 -2.42 3.60
N ALA A 40 3.40 -2.29 3.99
CA ALA A 40 2.92 -2.46 5.36
C ALA A 40 2.08 -3.74 5.45
N TYR A 41 1.73 -4.15 6.67
CA TYR A 41 0.91 -5.33 6.91
C TYR A 41 -0.20 -4.98 7.90
N TYR A 42 -1.40 -5.47 7.63
CA TYR A 42 -2.49 -5.49 8.58
C TYR A 42 -2.20 -6.51 9.70
N SER A 43 -2.98 -6.47 10.78
CA SER A 43 -2.84 -7.38 11.93
C SER A 43 -3.06 -8.85 11.57
N ASP A 44 -3.78 -9.13 10.49
CA ASP A 44 -4.03 -10.48 9.97
C ASP A 44 -2.94 -10.96 8.99
N GLY A 45 -1.90 -10.15 8.76
CA GLY A 45 -0.81 -10.44 7.83
C GLY A 45 -1.07 -10.04 6.37
N SER A 46 -2.23 -9.46 6.05
CA SER A 46 -2.52 -8.99 4.68
C SER A 46 -1.61 -7.80 4.30
N PRO A 47 -0.98 -7.78 3.12
CA PRO A 47 0.01 -6.74 2.76
C PRO A 47 -0.63 -5.49 2.15
N SER A 48 -0.36 -4.28 2.64
CA SER A 48 -0.75 -3.03 1.96
C SER A 48 0.45 -2.39 1.28
N ASP A 49 0.34 -2.14 -0.02
CA ASP A 49 1.42 -1.56 -0.84
C ASP A 49 1.24 -0.05 -1.01
N TYR A 50 2.36 0.68 -0.92
CA TYR A 50 2.43 2.12 -1.05
C TYR A 50 3.49 2.50 -2.09
N PHE A 51 3.11 3.38 -3.01
CA PHE A 51 3.94 3.87 -4.10
C PHE A 51 3.97 5.38 -4.06
N PHE A 52 5.16 5.94 -3.90
CA PHE A 52 5.39 7.37 -3.82
C PHE A 52 6.07 7.88 -5.08
N GLU A 53 5.61 9.03 -5.56
CA GLU A 53 6.23 9.75 -6.68
C GLU A 53 6.28 11.25 -6.37
N PHE A 54 7.49 11.82 -6.37
CA PHE A 54 7.73 13.23 -6.12
C PHE A 54 8.38 13.86 -7.35
N LYS A 55 7.87 15.02 -7.78
CA LYS A 55 8.41 15.71 -8.94
C LYS A 55 9.56 16.61 -8.50
N LEU A 56 10.79 16.29 -8.92
CA LEU A 56 11.95 17.08 -8.54
C LEU A 56 11.98 18.42 -9.31
N PRO A 57 12.34 19.53 -8.66
CA PRO A 57 12.58 20.79 -9.33
C PRO A 57 13.83 20.71 -10.22
N LYS A 58 13.81 21.36 -11.39
CA LYS A 58 14.95 21.36 -12.33
C LYS A 58 16.24 21.94 -11.74
N ALA A 59 16.12 22.85 -10.77
CA ALA A 59 17.25 23.49 -10.12
C ALA A 59 17.89 22.64 -9.01
N GLY A 60 17.39 21.43 -8.77
CA GLY A 60 17.73 20.62 -7.60
C GLY A 60 16.94 21.05 -6.36
N VAL A 61 16.91 20.17 -5.35
CA VAL A 61 16.18 20.39 -4.10
C VAL A 61 17.06 21.12 -3.11
N LYS A 62 16.56 22.23 -2.55
CA LYS A 62 17.24 22.96 -1.48
C LYS A 62 16.86 22.40 -0.11
N ALA A 63 17.72 22.63 0.89
CA ALA A 63 17.37 22.35 2.27
C ALA A 63 16.12 23.15 2.68
N ASP A 64 15.25 22.49 3.45
CA ASP A 64 13.95 22.97 3.93
C ASP A 64 12.95 23.34 2.81
N GLU A 65 13.22 22.96 1.56
CA GLU A 65 12.27 23.05 0.45
C GLU A 65 11.29 21.88 0.48
N VAL A 66 10.00 22.18 0.41
CA VAL A 66 8.94 21.18 0.32
C VAL A 66 8.74 20.79 -1.14
N VAL A 67 9.02 19.54 -1.46
CA VAL A 67 8.77 18.95 -2.78
C VAL A 67 7.44 18.20 -2.74
N LYS A 68 6.51 18.60 -3.61
CA LYS A 68 5.18 17.97 -3.72
C LYS A 68 5.23 16.70 -4.55
N GLY A 69 4.38 15.76 -4.18
CA GLY A 69 4.21 14.50 -4.86
C GLY A 69 2.87 13.87 -4.57
N ARG A 70 2.81 12.56 -4.78
CA ARG A 70 1.63 11.73 -4.63
C ARG A 70 2.01 10.40 -3.99
N MET A 71 1.05 9.84 -3.27
CA MET A 71 1.07 8.49 -2.74
C MET A 71 -0.09 7.73 -3.37
N ARG A 72 0.20 6.63 -4.05
CA ARG A 72 -0.79 5.63 -4.39
C ARG A 72 -0.71 4.48 -3.41
N SER A 73 -1.84 3.97 -2.95
CA SER A 73 -1.85 2.76 -2.13
C SER A 73 -2.86 1.75 -2.64
N VAL A 74 -2.55 0.48 -2.40
CA VAL A 74 -3.41 -0.67 -2.68
C VAL A 74 -3.58 -1.42 -1.37
N ASP A 75 -4.84 -1.69 -0.99
CA ASP A 75 -5.11 -2.48 0.20
C ASP A 75 -4.68 -3.95 0.03
N GLY A 76 -4.58 -4.68 1.15
CA GLY A 76 -4.08 -6.05 1.15
C GLY A 76 -5.05 -7.12 0.67
N TYR A 77 -6.28 -6.72 0.39
CA TYR A 77 -7.27 -7.55 -0.28
C TYR A 77 -7.46 -7.14 -1.75
N TYR A 78 -6.64 -6.21 -2.24
CA TYR A 78 -6.71 -5.59 -3.57
C TYR A 78 -8.11 -5.06 -3.93
N GLY A 79 -8.89 -4.65 -2.93
CA GLY A 79 -10.25 -4.13 -3.08
C GLY A 79 -10.29 -2.61 -3.24
N CYS A 80 -9.37 -1.90 -2.59
CA CYS A 80 -9.30 -0.45 -2.59
C CYS A 80 -7.97 0.06 -3.15
N LEU A 81 -8.08 1.08 -4.02
CA LEU A 81 -6.97 1.85 -4.54
C LEU A 81 -7.16 3.32 -4.19
N PHE A 82 -6.15 3.92 -3.58
CA PHE A 82 -6.16 5.32 -3.18
C PHE A 82 -5.05 6.10 -3.89
N ASP A 83 -5.29 7.39 -4.09
CA ASP A 83 -4.36 8.33 -4.71
C ASP A 83 -4.45 9.66 -3.95
N GLU A 84 -3.46 9.92 -3.12
CA GLU A 84 -3.47 10.99 -2.12
C GLU A 84 -2.22 11.87 -2.25
N PRO A 85 -2.27 13.13 -1.78
CA PRO A 85 -1.10 14.00 -1.80
C PRO A 85 -0.02 13.50 -0.83
N ALA A 86 1.24 13.76 -1.20
CA ALA A 86 2.40 13.53 -0.35
C ALA A 86 3.43 14.65 -0.55
N GLU A 87 4.28 14.86 0.44
CA GLU A 87 5.32 15.87 0.44
C GLU A 87 6.63 15.29 0.99
N ILE A 88 7.77 15.75 0.46
CA ILE A 88 9.08 15.45 1.03
C ILE A 88 9.86 16.72 1.28
N MET A 89 10.71 16.70 2.31
CA MET A 89 11.57 17.82 2.65
C MET A 89 12.89 17.31 3.23
N LEU A 90 14.00 17.71 2.62
CA LEU A 90 15.32 17.52 3.19
C LEU A 90 15.61 18.67 4.15
N THR A 91 15.73 18.39 5.43
CA THR A 91 16.04 19.42 6.43
C THR A 91 17.48 19.90 6.33
N ALA A 92 17.77 21.10 6.84
CA ALA A 92 19.16 21.59 6.98
C ALA A 92 20.08 20.66 7.80
N LYS A 93 19.52 19.76 8.62
CA LYS A 93 20.27 18.76 9.40
C LYS A 93 20.57 17.48 8.62
N GLY A 94 20.16 17.39 7.36
CA GLY A 94 20.35 16.20 6.54
C GLY A 94 19.28 15.11 6.75
N GLN A 95 18.25 15.35 7.57
CA GLN A 95 17.13 14.41 7.73
C GLN A 95 16.12 14.60 6.60
N LEU A 96 15.61 13.51 6.04
CA LEU A 96 14.53 13.50 5.05
C LEU A 96 13.19 13.27 5.75
N LYS A 97 12.29 14.24 5.66
CA LYS A 97 10.91 14.10 6.12
C LYS A 97 10.01 13.70 4.96
N VAL A 98 9.23 12.65 5.15
CA VAL A 98 8.21 12.18 4.21
C VAL A 98 6.86 12.35 4.86
N HIS A 99 6.07 13.29 4.36
CA HIS A 99 4.75 13.63 4.85
C HIS A 99 3.69 13.06 3.90
N HIS A 100 2.76 12.25 4.38
CA HIS A 100 1.73 11.67 3.53
C HIS A 100 0.44 11.41 4.30
N THR A 101 -0.62 11.14 3.54
CA THR A 101 -1.91 10.79 4.10
C THR A 101 -1.92 9.33 4.54
N LEU A 102 -2.36 9.08 5.78
CA LEU A 102 -2.77 7.79 6.30
C LEU A 102 -4.30 7.75 6.31
N LEU A 103 -4.86 6.81 5.56
CA LEU A 103 -6.31 6.63 5.44
C LEU A 103 -6.79 5.56 6.40
N THR A 104 -7.87 5.86 7.12
CA THR A 104 -8.71 4.85 7.76
C THR A 104 -9.97 4.72 6.91
N PHE A 105 -10.30 3.49 6.52
CA PHE A 105 -11.41 3.21 5.62
C PHE A 105 -12.02 1.85 5.95
N HIS A 106 -13.23 1.62 5.46
CA HIS A 106 -13.87 0.32 5.44
C HIS A 106 -14.46 0.02 4.06
N THR A 107 -14.69 -1.26 3.80
CA THR A 107 -15.34 -1.71 2.58
C THR A 107 -16.84 -1.87 2.83
N ARG A 108 -17.65 -1.19 2.02
CA ARG A 108 -19.10 -1.33 2.02
C ARG A 108 -19.53 -2.22 0.86
N THR A 109 -20.06 -3.40 1.20
CA THR A 109 -20.61 -4.33 0.23
C THR A 109 -22.12 -4.21 0.19
N THR A 110 -22.68 -3.94 -0.99
CA THR A 110 -24.13 -4.01 -1.22
C THR A 110 -24.45 -5.28 -1.98
N SER A 111 -25.35 -6.10 -1.45
CA SER A 111 -25.80 -7.34 -2.06
C SER A 111 -27.31 -7.36 -2.23
N VAL A 112 -27.78 -8.08 -3.25
CA VAL A 112 -29.19 -8.37 -3.47
C VAL A 112 -29.42 -9.86 -3.32
N ARG A 113 -30.58 -10.23 -2.75
CA ARG A 113 -31.00 -11.63 -2.68
C ARG A 113 -31.16 -12.16 -4.10
N ASP A 114 -30.45 -13.23 -4.43
CA ASP A 114 -30.57 -13.93 -5.70
C ASP A 114 -31.87 -14.76 -5.66
N ARG A 115 -32.99 -14.12 -6.02
CA ARG A 115 -34.34 -14.72 -5.91
C ARG A 115 -34.54 -15.92 -6.84
N ASP A 116 -33.70 -16.06 -7.86
CA ASP A 116 -33.83 -17.09 -8.89
C ASP A 116 -32.92 -18.31 -8.65
N ARG A 117 -32.14 -18.34 -7.55
CA ARG A 117 -31.21 -19.44 -7.24
C ARG A 117 -31.16 -19.76 -5.74
N GLU A 118 -31.67 -20.94 -5.36
CA GLU A 118 -31.27 -21.60 -4.12
C GLU A 118 -29.81 -22.07 -4.26
N GLY A 119 -28.92 -21.61 -3.37
CA GLY A 119 -27.55 -22.11 -3.32
C GLY A 119 -27.46 -23.32 -2.39
N TRP A 120 -26.53 -24.22 -2.67
CA TRP A 120 -26.16 -25.29 -1.74
C TRP A 120 -24.79 -24.96 -1.16
N GLY A 121 -24.72 -24.82 0.17
CA GLY A 121 -23.45 -24.75 0.89
C GLY A 121 -22.81 -26.13 0.94
N TYR A 122 -21.49 -26.19 0.78
CA TYR A 122 -20.72 -27.43 0.81
C TYR A 122 -19.69 -27.35 1.91
N GLN A 123 -19.83 -28.17 2.95
CA GLN A 123 -18.82 -28.34 3.98
C GLN A 123 -18.21 -29.73 3.85
N ARG A 124 -16.91 -29.76 3.54
CA ARG A 124 -16.10 -30.97 3.50
C ARG A 124 -15.24 -31.03 4.74
N ARG A 125 -15.35 -32.11 5.50
CA ARG A 125 -14.43 -32.44 6.57
C ARG A 125 -13.69 -33.72 6.20
N VAL A 126 -12.37 -33.65 6.15
CA VAL A 126 -11.51 -34.80 5.94
C VAL A 126 -10.80 -35.04 7.25
N ASP A 127 -11.15 -36.13 7.93
CA ASP A 127 -10.49 -36.57 9.15
C ASP A 127 -9.48 -37.66 8.79
N TRP A 128 -8.23 -37.50 9.24
CA TRP A 128 -7.21 -38.52 9.11
C TRP A 128 -7.36 -39.49 10.27
N THR A 129 -7.73 -40.74 9.98
CA THR A 129 -7.76 -41.82 10.97
C THR A 129 -6.55 -42.70 10.74
N ASP A 130 -5.97 -43.35 11.76
CA ASP A 130 -4.74 -44.17 11.66
C ASP A 130 -4.73 -45.24 10.53
N TRP A 131 -5.88 -45.48 9.90
CA TRP A 131 -6.13 -46.43 8.81
C TRP A 131 -6.44 -45.78 7.45
N GLY A 132 -6.45 -44.44 7.37
CA GLY A 132 -6.70 -43.66 6.14
C GLY A 132 -7.56 -42.42 6.37
N TRP A 133 -7.82 -41.68 5.28
CA TRP A 133 -8.75 -40.55 5.27
C TRP A 133 -10.23 -41.00 5.27
N VAL A 134 -11.02 -40.43 6.19
CA VAL A 134 -12.48 -40.52 6.18
C VAL A 134 -13.02 -39.15 5.77
N GLU A 135 -13.81 -39.12 4.71
CA GLU A 135 -14.45 -37.91 4.21
C GLU A 135 -15.91 -37.86 4.67
N THR A 136 -16.27 -36.77 5.37
CA THR A 136 -17.66 -36.44 5.67
C THR A 136 -18.06 -35.20 4.89
N VAL A 137 -19.14 -35.34 4.11
CA VAL A 137 -19.70 -34.27 3.29
C VAL A 137 -21.04 -33.87 3.87
N HIS A 138 -21.22 -32.58 4.13
CA HIS A 138 -22.51 -32.01 4.49
C HIS A 138 -22.92 -30.94 3.48
N SER A 139 -24.09 -31.11 2.88
CA SER A 139 -24.71 -30.15 1.98
C SER A 139 -26.02 -29.64 2.57
N PHE A 140 -26.18 -28.32 2.62
CA PHE A 140 -27.39 -27.68 3.14
C PHE A 140 -27.76 -26.45 2.29
N PRO A 141 -29.06 -26.13 2.17
CA PRO A 141 -29.51 -24.96 1.42
C PRO A 141 -29.06 -23.67 2.10
N ILE A 142 -28.58 -22.70 1.31
CA ILE A 142 -28.21 -21.37 1.78
C ILE A 142 -28.90 -20.30 0.92
N GLU A 143 -29.36 -19.23 1.56
CA GLU A 143 -29.80 -18.04 0.84
C GLU A 143 -28.60 -17.43 0.10
N ARG A 144 -28.68 -17.34 -1.23
CA ARG A 144 -27.64 -16.70 -2.04
C ARG A 144 -27.86 -15.20 -2.12
N TRP A 145 -26.81 -14.46 -1.76
CA TRP A 145 -26.72 -13.02 -1.93
C TRP A 145 -25.72 -12.74 -3.04
N ARG A 146 -26.16 -12.11 -4.11
CA ARG A 146 -25.28 -11.63 -5.18
C ARG A 146 -24.73 -10.28 -4.76
N VAL A 147 -23.41 -10.17 -4.65
CA VAL A 147 -22.75 -8.88 -4.47
C VAL A 147 -22.97 -8.04 -5.74
N THR A 148 -23.51 -6.85 -5.56
CA THR A 148 -23.82 -5.91 -6.67
C THR A 148 -22.89 -4.71 -6.68
N ASN A 149 -22.35 -4.34 -5.52
CA ASN A 149 -21.41 -3.23 -5.39
C ASN A 149 -20.45 -3.49 -4.22
N VAL A 150 -19.21 -3.06 -4.39
CA VAL A 150 -18.18 -3.01 -3.35
C VAL A 150 -17.56 -1.63 -3.44
N GLU A 151 -17.68 -0.85 -2.37
CA GLU A 151 -17.19 0.54 -2.30
C GLU A 151 -16.21 0.70 -1.14
N CYS A 152 -15.17 1.50 -1.34
CA CYS A 152 -14.21 1.87 -0.30
C CYS A 152 -14.61 3.22 0.30
N VAL A 153 -15.06 3.20 1.55
CA VAL A 153 -15.54 4.39 2.26
C VAL A 153 -14.45 4.87 3.20
N ILE A 154 -13.96 6.10 2.97
CA ILE A 154 -12.90 6.71 3.79
C ILE A 154 -13.54 7.34 5.03
N ASP A 155 -13.19 6.80 6.20
CA ASP A 155 -13.68 7.28 7.50
C ASP A 155 -12.84 8.45 8.01
N GLN A 156 -11.51 8.38 7.83
CA GLN A 156 -10.58 9.41 8.31
C GLN A 156 -9.40 9.59 7.36
N ARG A 157 -8.91 10.84 7.30
CA ARG A 157 -7.68 11.22 6.62
C ARG A 157 -6.76 11.90 7.63
N ASN A 158 -5.69 11.23 8.01
CA ASN A 158 -4.72 11.74 8.96
C ASN A 158 -3.38 11.99 8.25
N TRP A 159 -2.76 13.13 8.50
CA TRP A 159 -1.42 13.40 8.01
C TRP A 159 -0.38 12.79 8.94
N VAL A 160 0.56 12.03 8.38
CA VAL A 160 1.66 11.41 9.11
C VAL A 160 3.00 11.83 8.51
N THR A 161 4.02 11.92 9.35
CA THR A 161 5.38 12.29 8.94
C THR A 161 6.36 11.23 9.38
N HIS A 162 7.07 10.63 8.43
CA HIS A 162 8.25 9.81 8.70
C HIS A 162 9.51 10.68 8.62
N VAL A 163 10.44 10.45 9.54
CA VAL A 163 11.75 11.09 9.54
C VAL A 163 12.80 10.03 9.25
N LEU A 164 13.64 10.29 8.27
CA LEU A 164 14.66 9.37 7.79
C LEU A 164 16.05 10.04 7.83
N GLU A 165 17.07 9.24 8.05
CA GLU A 165 18.48 9.61 8.14
C GLU A 165 19.33 8.76 7.19
N ARG A 166 20.54 9.22 6.88
CA ARG A 166 21.52 8.50 6.08
C ARG A 166 22.60 7.90 6.98
#